data_AF-A0A1B3N424-F1
#
_entry.id   AF-A0A1B3N424-F1
#
_cell.length_a   1.000
_cell.length_b   1.000
_cell.length_c   1.000
_cell.angle_alpha   90.00
_cell.angle_beta   90.00
_cell.angle_gamma   90.00
#
_symmetry.space_group_name_H-M   'P 1'
#
loop_
_entity.id
_entity.type
_entity.pdbx_description
1 polymer ?
#
loop_
_entity_poly.entity_id
_entity_poly.type
_entity_poly.pdbx_seq_one_letter_code
_entity_poly.pdbx_strand_id
1 'polypeptide(L)'
;MLKLAARFGPVLLIKILLRRLSLQSALAAAGERLGLDVRPVLLTDGRMGVDVDKPEDHALVERLLAEQMAHGASDQPGRTVRPSGVPA
;
A
#
# COMPACT_ATOMS: atom_id res chain seq x y z
N MET A 1 -1.24 20.06 3.86
CA MET A 1 -1.60 19.28 2.66
C MET A 1 -1.19 19.95 1.34
N LEU A 2 -1.71 21.14 0.98
CA LEU A 2 -1.37 21.77 -0.32
C LEU A 2 0.12 22.07 -0.53
N LYS A 3 0.85 22.49 0.52
CA LYS A 3 2.31 22.76 0.44
C LYS A 3 3.14 21.53 0.08
N LEU A 4 2.72 20.34 0.55
CA LEU A 4 3.40 19.10 0.25
C LEU A 4 3.14 18.70 -1.20
N ALA A 5 1.87 18.75 -1.64
CA ALA A 5 1.49 18.49 -3.03
C ALA A 5 2.18 19.44 -4.03
N ALA A 6 2.38 20.72 -3.67
CA ALA A 6 3.07 21.69 -4.50
C ALA A 6 4.55 21.35 -4.74
N ARG A 7 5.24 20.69 -3.79
CA ARG A 7 6.63 20.21 -3.99
C ARG A 7 6.72 19.13 -5.07
N PHE A 8 5.64 18.37 -5.25
CA PHE A 8 5.51 17.40 -6.34
C PHE A 8 5.04 18.01 -7.67
N GLY A 9 4.84 19.33 -7.70
CA GLY A 9 4.55 20.13 -8.89
C GLY A 9 3.05 20.27 -9.21
N PRO A 10 2.65 21.39 -9.84
CA PRO A 10 1.25 21.69 -10.15
C PRO A 10 0.60 20.65 -11.09
N VAL A 11 1.40 20.04 -11.98
CA VAL A 11 0.94 18.99 -12.90
C VAL A 11 0.45 17.76 -12.14
N LEU A 12 1.14 17.35 -11.07
CA LEU A 12 0.73 16.20 -10.27
C LEU A 12 -0.57 16.50 -9.52
N LEU A 13 -0.68 17.71 -8.95
CA LEU A 13 -1.88 18.17 -8.27
C LEU A 13 -3.10 18.16 -9.21
N ILE A 14 -2.96 18.67 -10.43
CA ILE A 14 -4.03 18.65 -11.43
C ILE A 14 -4.42 17.20 -11.77
N LYS A 15 -3.45 16.30 -11.97
CA LYS A 15 -3.73 14.87 -12.23
C LYS A 15 -4.49 14.19 -11.10
N ILE A 16 -4.16 14.51 -9.83
CA ILE A 16 -4.88 14.01 -8.65
C ILE A 16 -6.32 14.52 -8.64
N LEU A 17 -6.51 15.83 -8.82
CA LEU A 17 -7.83 16.45 -8.82
C LEU A 17 -8.73 15.90 -9.93
N LEU A 18 -8.14 15.61 -11.09
CA LEU A 18 -8.86 14.99 -12.22
C LEU A 18 -8.98 13.46 -12.10
N ARG A 19 -8.49 12.83 -11.02
CA ARG A 19 -8.43 11.37 -10.83
C ARG A 19 -7.74 10.63 -11.98
N ARG A 20 -6.81 11.30 -12.68
CA ARG A 20 -6.05 10.79 -13.83
C ARG A 20 -4.65 10.30 -13.45
N LEU A 21 -4.37 10.13 -12.15
CA LEU A 21 -3.08 9.67 -11.67
C LEU A 21 -3.10 8.17 -11.41
N SER A 22 -2.25 7.42 -12.09
CA SER A 22 -2.01 6.01 -11.78
C SER A 22 -0.96 5.87 -10.68
N LEU A 23 -1.01 4.77 -9.92
CA LEU A 23 -0.02 4.47 -8.88
C LEU A 23 1.42 4.44 -9.44
N GLN A 24 1.59 3.84 -10.61
CA GLN A 24 2.89 3.68 -11.28
C GLN A 24 3.45 5.05 -11.67
N SER A 25 2.63 5.92 -12.28
CA SER A 25 3.06 7.26 -12.67
C SER A 25 3.31 8.17 -11.46
N ALA A 26 2.56 7.99 -10.37
CA ALA A 26 2.80 8.70 -9.12
C ALA A 26 4.15 8.34 -8.51
N LEU A 27 4.47 7.04 -8.43
CA LEU A 27 5.72 6.55 -7.84
C LEU A 27 6.93 6.88 -8.72
N ALA A 28 6.82 6.81 -10.04
CA ALA A 28 7.88 7.24 -10.95
C ALA A 28 8.21 8.73 -10.75
N ALA A 29 7.19 9.60 -10.70
CA ALA A 29 7.38 11.03 -10.48
C ALA A 29 7.95 11.36 -9.09
N ALA A 30 7.65 10.54 -8.07
CA ALA A 30 8.25 10.66 -6.74
C ALA A 30 9.72 10.20 -6.74
N GLY A 31 10.02 9.08 -7.40
CA GLY A 31 11.38 8.54 -7.55
C GLY A 31 12.30 9.52 -8.26
N GLU A 32 11.87 10.10 -9.39
CA GLU A 32 12.63 11.12 -10.13
C GLU A 32 12.99 12.34 -9.24
N ARG A 33 12.04 12.79 -8.41
CA ARG A 33 12.27 13.92 -7.49
C ARG A 33 13.23 13.59 -6.34
N LEU A 34 13.27 12.33 -5.94
CA LEU A 34 14.11 11.84 -4.85
C LEU A 34 15.46 11.29 -5.33
N GLY A 35 15.65 11.13 -6.64
CA GLY A 35 16.83 10.46 -7.22
C GLY A 35 16.86 8.95 -6.95
N LEU A 36 15.70 8.31 -6.82
CA LEU A 36 15.55 6.89 -6.46
C LEU A 36 14.80 6.10 -7.54
N ASP A 37 15.15 4.82 -7.75
CA ASP A 37 14.27 3.87 -8.45
C ASP A 37 13.21 3.35 -7.47
N VAL A 38 11.95 3.69 -7.72
CA VAL A 38 10.83 3.38 -6.83
C VAL A 38 9.82 2.49 -7.55
N ARG A 39 9.50 1.33 -6.97
CA ARG A 39 8.52 0.39 -7.51
C ARG A 39 7.49 -0.02 -6.45
N PRO A 40 6.19 -0.09 -6.79
CA PRO A 40 5.17 -0.53 -5.85
C PRO A 40 5.26 -2.03 -5.57
N VAL A 41 5.09 -2.41 -4.31
CA VAL A 41 4.75 -3.79 -3.92
C VAL A 41 3.23 -3.86 -3.79
N LEU A 42 2.57 -4.50 -4.76
CA LEU A 42 1.11 -4.64 -4.76
C LEU A 42 0.70 -5.73 -3.77
N LEU A 43 -0.11 -5.35 -2.78
CA LEU A 43 -0.70 -6.27 -1.82
C LEU A 43 -2.05 -6.76 -2.36
N THR A 44 -2.29 -8.06 -2.27
CA THR A 44 -3.54 -8.70 -2.71
C THR A 44 -4.65 -8.61 -1.68
N ASP A 45 -4.29 -8.31 -0.43
CA ASP A 45 -5.20 -8.16 0.69
C ASP A 45 -5.13 -6.72 1.22
N GLY A 46 -6.24 -6.00 1.11
CA GLY A 46 -6.35 -4.61 1.57
C GLY A 46 -6.23 -4.46 3.09
N ARG A 47 -6.43 -5.54 3.85
CA ARG A 47 -6.30 -5.53 5.32
C ARG A 47 -4.87 -5.23 5.78
N MET A 48 -3.87 -5.49 4.92
CA MET A 48 -2.46 -5.23 5.24
C MET A 48 -2.12 -3.75 5.37
N GLY A 49 -3.00 -2.85 4.91
CA GLY A 49 -2.85 -1.41 5.08
C GLY A 49 -3.72 -0.80 6.19
N VAL A 50 -4.45 -1.62 6.96
CA VAL A 50 -5.32 -1.15 8.05
C VAL A 50 -4.48 -0.99 9.31
N ASP A 51 -4.50 0.20 9.89
CA ASP A 51 -3.85 0.50 11.17
C ASP A 51 -4.87 0.47 12.32
N VAL A 52 -4.40 0.15 13.53
CA VAL A 52 -5.22 0.05 14.74
C VAL A 52 -4.89 1.23 15.66
N ASP A 53 -5.57 2.35 15.43
CA ASP A 53 -5.32 3.59 16.18
C ASP A 53 -6.26 3.78 17.37
N LYS A 54 -7.38 3.02 17.41
CA LYS A 54 -8.42 3.17 18.43
C LYS A 54 -8.79 1.86 19.09
N PRO A 55 -9.33 1.90 20.33
CA PRO A 55 -9.82 0.71 21.01
C PRO A 55 -10.90 -0.05 20.22
N GLU A 56 -11.74 0.66 19.48
CA GLU A 56 -12.78 0.03 18.66
C GLU A 56 -12.19 -0.75 17.48
N ASP A 57 -11.09 -0.25 16.90
CA ASP A 57 -10.36 -0.91 15.82
C ASP A 57 -9.71 -2.20 16.34
N HIS A 58 -9.16 -2.18 17.55
CA HIS A 58 -8.57 -3.36 18.19
C HIS A 58 -9.62 -4.46 18.39
N ALA A 59 -10.78 -4.12 18.96
CA ALA A 59 -11.88 -5.06 19.15
C ALA A 59 -12.39 -5.63 17.82
N LEU A 60 -12.38 -4.85 16.74
CA LEU A 60 -12.73 -5.32 15.40
C LEU A 60 -11.69 -6.34 14.88
N VAL A 61 -10.40 -6.03 15.00
CA VAL A 61 -9.31 -6.91 14.53
C VAL A 61 -9.30 -8.24 15.28
N GLU A 62 -9.50 -8.24 16.60
CA GLU A 62 -9.58 -9.47 17.40
C GLU A 62 -10.68 -10.42 16.89
N ARG A 63 -11.87 -9.88 16.57
CA ARG A 63 -12.97 -10.70 16.02
C ARG A 63 -12.62 -11.27 14.64
N LEU A 64 -12.06 -10.45 13.75
CA LEU A 64 -11.68 -10.89 12.41
C LEU A 64 -10.60 -11.98 12.46
N LEU A 65 -9.62 -11.87 13.36
CA LEU A 65 -8.61 -12.90 13.55
C LEU A 65 -9.21 -14.20 14.11
N ALA A 66 -10.10 -14.10 15.11
CA ALA A 66 -10.78 -15.27 15.66
C ALA A 66 -11.62 -16.00 14.60
N GLU A 67 -12.36 -15.26 13.75
CA GLU A 67 -13.08 -15.81 12.61
C GLU A 67 -12.13 -16.51 11.63
N GLN A 68 -10.99 -15.89 11.29
CA GLN A 68 -10.02 -16.52 10.39
C GLN A 68 -9.43 -17.80 10.96
N MET A 69 -9.15 -17.87 12.27
CA MET A 69 -8.67 -19.09 12.92
C MET A 69 -9.73 -20.20 12.89
N ALA A 70 -11.01 -19.86 13.08
CA ALA A 70 -12.11 -20.81 13.00
C ALA A 70 -12.34 -21.33 11.58
N HIS A 71 -12.13 -20.49 10.56
CA HIS A 71 -12.25 -20.86 9.15
C HIS A 71 -10.95 -21.44 8.55
N GLY A 72 -9.81 -21.32 9.24
CA GLY A 72 -8.46 -21.50 8.71
C GLY A 72 -7.80 -22.86 8.99
N ALA A 73 -8.53 -23.87 9.49
CA ALA A 73 -7.99 -25.22 9.61
C ALA A 73 -7.83 -25.96 8.26
N SER A 74 -8.22 -25.35 7.13
CA SER A 74 -8.31 -26.05 5.84
C SER A 74 -7.52 -25.46 4.66
N ASP A 75 -6.83 -24.32 4.74
CA ASP A 75 -6.16 -23.80 3.52
C ASP A 75 -5.02 -22.78 3.70
N GLN A 76 -3.84 -23.16 4.24
CA GLN A 76 -2.57 -22.46 3.91
C GLN A 76 -1.32 -23.36 4.06
N PRO A 77 -0.74 -23.89 2.97
CA PRO A 77 0.64 -24.37 2.95
C PRO A 77 1.60 -23.17 2.85
N GLY A 78 2.70 -23.22 3.61
CA GLY A 78 3.65 -22.13 3.82
C GLY A 78 4.06 -21.33 2.57
N ARG A 79 3.81 -20.02 2.59
CA ARG A 79 4.22 -19.11 1.52
C ARG A 79 5.63 -18.59 1.81
N THR A 80 6.60 -19.26 1.20
CA THR A 80 7.99 -18.78 1.09
C THR A 80 8.00 -17.44 0.34
N VAL A 81 8.43 -16.36 0.99
CA VAL A 81 8.67 -15.07 0.32
C VAL A 81 9.92 -15.22 -0.53
N ARG A 82 9.77 -15.44 -1.84
CA ARG A 82 10.88 -15.28 -2.80
C ARG A 82 11.02 -13.79 -3.13
N PRO A 83 12.17 -13.14 -2.87
CA PRO A 83 12.41 -11.79 -3.36
C PRO A 83 12.55 -11.85 -4.89
N SER A 84 11.59 -11.29 -5.62
CA SER A 84 11.65 -11.15 -7.07
C SER A 84 12.23 -9.78 -7.45
N GLY A 85 13.42 -9.78 -8.04
CA GLY A 85 13.79 -8.76 -9.04
C GLY A 85 14.82 -7.69 -8.67
N VAL A 86 15.95 -8.05 -8.05
CA VAL A 86 17.15 -7.19 -8.09
C VAL A 86 17.91 -7.48 -9.40
N PRO A 87 18.04 -6.54 -10.35
CA PRO A 87 18.95 -6.72 -11.49
C PRO A 87 20.42 -6.64 -11.04
N ALA A 88 21.26 -7.44 -11.68
CA ALA A 88 22.72 -7.45 -11.54
C ALA A 88 23.38 -6.23 -12.19
#